data_AF-A0A1H8ZGB3-F1
#
_entry.id   AF-A0A1H8ZGB3-F1
#
_cell.length_a   1.000
_cell.length_b   1.000
_cell.length_c   1.000
_cell.angle_alpha   90.00
_cell.angle_beta   90.00
_cell.angle_gamma   90.00
#
_symmetry.space_group_name_H-M   'P 1'
#
loop_
_entity.id
_entity.type
_entity.pdbx_description
1 polymer ?
#
loop_
_entity_poly.entity_id
_entity_poly.type
_entity_poly.pdbx_seq_one_letter_code
_entity_poly.pdbx_strand_id
1 'polypeptide(L)' 'MDQRRCPDCGVTMEPVTVRDGEGMRPSIATGKRDGLLGKIGLQNTTKLQGVCCPECGLVRLYADVP' A
#
# COMPACT_ATOMS: atom_id res chain seq x y z
N MET A 1 8.76 -3.43 13.20
CA MET A 1 7.54 -2.93 12.52
C MET A 1 6.59 -2.50 13.61
N ASP A 2 6.32 -1.21 13.72
CA ASP A 2 5.29 -0.75 14.66
C ASP A 2 3.96 -1.43 14.33
N GLN A 3 3.31 -1.94 15.38
CA GLN A 3 2.02 -2.62 15.25
C GLN A 3 0.99 -1.61 14.72
N ARG A 4 0.50 -1.82 13.50
CA ARG A 4 -0.43 -0.90 12.83
C ARG A 4 -1.75 -0.88 13.61
N ARG A 5 -2.03 0.22 14.32
CA ARG A 5 -3.27 0.38 15.10
C ARG A 5 -4.30 1.24 14.37
N CYS A 6 -5.57 0.90 14.59
CA CYS A 6 -6.69 1.71 14.15
C CYS A 6 -6.68 3.05 14.91
N PRO A 7 -6.72 4.21 14.24
CA PRO A 7 -6.75 5.50 14.91
C PRO A 7 -8.06 5.74 15.67
N ASP A 8 -9.15 5.07 15.26
CA ASP A 8 -10.48 5.30 15.84
C ASP A 8 -10.77 4.34 17.01
N CYS A 9 -10.42 3.05 16.87
CA CYS A 9 -10.69 2.02 17.88
C CYS A 9 -9.49 1.73 18.80
N GLY A 10 -8.27 2.08 18.38
CA GLY A 10 -7.05 1.77 19.13
C GLY A 10 -6.63 0.30 19.10
N VAL A 11 -7.35 -0.60 18.42
CA VAL A 11 -7.00 -2.03 18.28
C VAL A 11 -5.97 -2.27 17.17
N THR A 12 -5.34 -3.45 17.22
CA THR A 12 -4.44 -3.93 16.15
C THR A 12 -5.24 -4.21 14.88
N MET A 13 -4.74 -3.72 13.74
CA MET A 13 -5.37 -3.95 12.44
C MET A 13 -4.86 -5.25 11.81
N GLU A 14 -5.72 -5.92 11.05
CA GLU A 14 -5.44 -7.20 10.41
C GLU A 14 -5.05 -7.02 8.94
N PRO A 15 -4.10 -7.79 8.39
CA PRO A 15 -3.76 -7.74 6.97
C PRO A 15 -4.95 -8.08 6.08
N VAL A 16 -5.13 -7.30 5.01
CA VAL A 16 -6.18 -7.54 4.01
C VAL A 16 -5.63 -7.36 2.60
N THR A 17 -6.11 -8.18 1.66
CA THR A 17 -5.83 -7.99 0.24
C THR A 17 -6.83 -7.01 -0.34
N VAL A 18 -6.36 -5.85 -0.79
CA VAL A 18 -7.16 -4.89 -1.56
C VAL A 18 -6.92 -5.11 -3.04
N ARG A 19 -8.00 -5.14 -3.82
CA ARG A 19 -7.96 -5.29 -5.28
C ARG A 19 -8.85 -4.22 -5.92
N ASP A 20 -8.52 -3.81 -7.13
CA ASP A 20 -9.42 -3.03 -7.97
C ASP A 20 -10.51 -3.91 -8.60
N GLY A 21 -11.36 -3.32 -9.43
CA GLY A 21 -12.46 -4.03 -10.12
C GLY A 21 -11.99 -5.11 -11.09
N GLU A 22 -10.72 -5.09 -11.51
CA GLU A 22 -10.11 -6.11 -12.38
C GLU A 22 -9.31 -7.16 -11.58
N GLY A 23 -9.30 -7.07 -10.25
CA GLY A 23 -8.62 -8.01 -9.37
C GLY A 23 -7.12 -7.71 -9.14
N MET A 24 -6.61 -6.59 -9.65
CA MET A 24 -5.22 -6.18 -9.48
C MET A 24 -4.98 -5.50 -8.13
N ARG A 25 -3.78 -5.68 -7.55
CA ARG A 25 -3.41 -4.99 -6.31
C ARG A 25 -3.06 -3.52 -6.61
N PRO A 26 -3.55 -2.56 -5.83
CA PRO A 26 -3.16 -1.16 -5.95
C PRO A 26 -1.64 -0.98 -5.81
N SER A 27 -1.11 -0.03 -6.57
CA SER A 27 0.29 0.38 -6.51
C SER A 27 0.40 1.90 -6.63
N ILE A 28 1.48 2.47 -6.12
CA ILE A 28 1.79 3.89 -6.29
C ILE A 28 3.13 4.06 -7.00
N ALA A 29 3.28 5.18 -7.70
CA ALA A 29 4.57 5.61 -8.22
C ALA A 29 5.48 6.03 -7.05
N THR A 30 6.71 5.54 -7.03
CA THR A 30 7.72 5.84 -6.01
C THR A 30 8.89 6.65 -6.56
N GLY A 31 8.82 7.07 -7.82
CA GLY A 31 9.84 7.89 -8.47
C GLY A 31 10.18 7.39 -9.88
N LYS A 32 11.22 7.98 -10.47
CA LYS A 32 11.74 7.53 -11.78
C LYS A 32 12.65 6.32 -11.59
N ARG A 33 12.66 5.42 -12.58
CA ARG A 33 13.70 4.39 -12.65
C ARG A 33 15.05 5.00 -13.00
N ASP A 34 16.11 4.38 -12.52
CA ASP A 34 17.46 4.78 -12.91
C ASP A 34 17.82 4.28 -14.31
N GLY A 35 18.81 4.95 -14.92
CA GLY A 35 19.40 4.55 -16.19
C GLY A 35 18.51 4.78 -17.40
N LEU A 36 18.72 3.97 -18.44
CA LEU A 36 18.03 4.10 -19.73
C LEU A 36 16.50 4.00 -19.61
N LEU A 37 16.01 3.19 -18.66
CA LEU A 37 14.58 3.00 -18.43
C LEU A 37 13.91 4.28 -17.89
N GLY A 38 14.60 5.03 -17.02
CA GLY A 38 14.12 6.34 -16.58
C GLY A 38 14.04 7.37 -17.71
N LYS A 39 15.00 7.32 -18.65
CA LYS A 39 15.07 8.25 -19.78
C LYS A 39 13.91 8.08 -20.77
N ILE A 40 13.34 6.87 -20.85
CA ILE A 40 12.15 6.57 -21.66
C ILE A 40 10.84 6.69 -20.86
N GLY A 41 10.89 7.22 -19.64
CA GLY A 41 9.70 7.55 -18.84
C GLY A 41 9.16 6.44 -17.94
N LEU A 42 9.86 5.32 -17.78
CA LEU A 42 9.43 4.29 -16.83
C LEU A 42 9.60 4.76 -15.39
N GLN A 43 8.58 4.50 -14.57
CA GLN A 43 8.54 4.82 -13.15
C GLN A 43 8.78 3.57 -12.31
N ASN A 44 9.36 3.77 -11.13
CA ASN A 44 9.30 2.78 -10.07
C ASN A 44 7.89 2.79 -9.48
N THR A 45 7.37 1.60 -9.20
CA THR A 45 6.12 1.44 -8.48
C THR A 45 6.32 0.48 -7.32
N THR A 46 5.56 0.68 -6.25
CA THR A 46 5.48 -0.27 -5.14
C THR A 46 4.04 -0.66 -4.91
N LYS A 47 3.82 -1.93 -4.54
CA LYS A 47 2.49 -2.44 -4.22
C LYS A 47 2.09 -1.99 -2.83
N LEU A 48 0.81 -1.69 -2.64
CA LEU A 48 0.28 -1.33 -1.34
C LEU A 48 -0.07 -2.57 -0.53
N GLN A 49 0.28 -2.56 0.75
CA GLN A 49 -0.21 -3.51 1.75
C GLN A 49 -1.43 -2.91 2.46
N GLY A 50 -2.55 -3.62 2.44
CA GLY A 50 -3.75 -3.24 3.17
C GLY A 50 -3.77 -3.83 4.57
N VAL A 51 -4.29 -3.05 5.52
CA VAL A 51 -4.76 -3.55 6.82
C VAL A 51 -6.17 -3.01 7.09
N CYS A 52 -7.00 -3.80 7.76
CA CYS A 52 -8.38 -3.45 8.11
C CYS A 52 -8.56 -3.52 9.63
N CYS A 53 -9.30 -2.56 10.20
CA CYS A 53 -9.74 -2.65 11.58
C CYS A 53 -10.84 -3.72 11.70
N PRO A 54 -10.67 -4.76 12.54
CA PRO A 54 -11.69 -5.80 12.69
C PRO A 54 -12.98 -5.32 13.37
N GLU A 55 -12.95 -4.16 14.03
CA GLU A 55 -14.11 -3.61 14.74
C GLU A 55 -14.91 -2.62 13.89
N CYS A 56 -14.25 -1.62 13.30
CA CYS A 56 -14.94 -0.53 12.58
C CYS A 56 -14.78 -0.58 11.05
N GLY A 57 -13.98 -1.50 10.52
CA GLY A 57 -13.77 -1.64 9.08
C GLY A 57 -12.89 -0.58 8.43
N LEU A 58 -12.27 0.34 9.20
CA LEU A 58 -11.32 1.31 8.65
C LEU A 58 -10.17 0.59 7.94
N VAL A 59 -9.90 0.96 6.69
CA VAL A 59 -8.79 0.42 5.89
C VAL A 59 -7.64 1.42 5.80
N ARG A 60 -6.41 0.95 5.99
CA ARG A 60 -5.18 1.73 5.73
C ARG A 60 -4.35 1.00 4.69
N LEU A 61 -3.75 1.77 3.78
CA LEU A 61 -2.84 1.27 2.75
C LEU A 61 -1.44 1.80 3.05
N TYR A 62 -0.45 0.92 3.01
CA TYR A 62 0.95 1.25 3.23
C TYR A 62 1.78 0.87 2.02
N ALA A 63 2.59 1.82 1.56
CA ALA A 63 3.67 1.55 0.63
C ALA A 63 4.91 1.12 1.42
N ASP A 64 5.56 0.05 0.97
CA ASP A 64 6.91 -0.27 1.42
C ASP A 64 7.89 0.54 0.57
N VAL A 65 8.25 1.71 1.08
CA VAL A 65 9.23 2.64 0.50
C VAL A 65 10.45 2.68 1.41
N PRO A 66 11.67 2.53 0.85
CA PRO A 66 12.93 2.73 1.59
C PRO A 66 13.06 4.14 2.19
#